data_AF-A0A9Q0QJH5-F1
#
_entry.id   AF-A0A9Q0QJH5-F1
#
_cell.length_a   1.000
_cell.length_b   1.000
_cell.length_c   1.000
_cell.angle_alpha   90.00
_cell.angle_beta   90.00
_cell.angle_gamma   90.00
#
_symmetry.space_group_name_H-M   'P 1'
#
loop_
_entity.id
_entity.type
_entity.pdbx_description
1 polymer ?
#
loop_
_entity_poly.entity_id
_entity_poly.type
_entity_poly.pdbx_seq_one_letter_code
_entity_poly.pdbx_strand_id
1 'polypeptide(L)'
;MQKVSTKLAVSSYGEDELISLIQTLYIKQSSSSTSISSYDEEPEWAEYKIKETNMFTADKYQQIGFFPNERAFSLRYQTAGMLETVLRQGVLGEDDTGEESPKNLKLPSRQPSIVCENCLYSQEKDRRARAFHIMDPKGILEMLLIFLEDRGDGVLFHPSLESNSDSLNRILPLLGKWKGHSQTKRSGVYGATIAEADTITLLELDDKGQLIQDISSTSDGGDVTTNVRWIGTRSDDLITFDGGYQISLLPGGMYMGCPSDIATNVAESKSFHLEFCWLESPEKRQRLVRTYDVDGIGCVVNLFF
;
A
#
# COMPACT_ATOMS: atom_id res chain seq x y z
N MET A 1 5.15 5.98 15.05
CA MET A 1 4.49 4.91 14.30
C MET A 1 3.49 4.23 15.23
N GLN A 2 2.23 4.14 14.86
CA GLN A 2 1.20 3.42 15.65
C GLN A 2 1.11 1.98 15.16
N LYS A 3 0.95 1.02 16.06
CA LYS A 3 0.76 -0.41 15.73
C LYS A 3 -0.51 -0.90 16.40
N VAL A 4 -1.46 -1.35 15.59
CA VAL A 4 -2.75 -1.90 16.03
C VAL A 4 -2.78 -3.38 15.66
N SER A 5 -3.28 -4.22 16.57
CA SER A 5 -3.46 -5.65 16.33
C SER A 5 -4.82 -5.89 15.69
N THR A 6 -4.86 -6.59 14.56
CA THR A 6 -6.09 -6.88 13.82
C THR A 6 -6.19 -8.36 13.44
N LYS A 7 -7.41 -8.85 13.25
CA LYS A 7 -7.71 -10.14 12.57
C LYS A 7 -8.68 -9.87 11.43
N LEU A 8 -8.54 -10.59 10.33
CA LEU A 8 -9.43 -10.44 9.18
C LEU A 8 -10.03 -11.79 8.83
N ALA A 9 -11.35 -11.90 9.00
CA ALA A 9 -12.11 -13.06 8.53
C ALA A 9 -12.63 -12.76 7.12
N VAL A 10 -12.43 -13.70 6.21
CA VAL A 10 -12.84 -13.58 4.80
C VAL A 10 -13.57 -14.84 4.40
N SER A 11 -14.75 -14.68 3.81
CA SER A 11 -15.54 -15.78 3.24
C SER A 11 -16.12 -15.37 1.90
N SER A 12 -16.51 -16.36 1.09
CA SER A 12 -17.26 -16.14 -0.14
C SER A 12 -18.72 -16.54 0.04
N TYR A 13 -19.61 -15.88 -0.70
CA TYR A 13 -21.02 -16.24 -0.80
C TYR A 13 -21.46 -16.18 -2.26
N GLY A 14 -22.43 -17.01 -2.65
CA GLY A 14 -22.86 -17.12 -4.04
C GLY A 14 -21.87 -17.87 -4.94
N GLU A 15 -22.24 -18.01 -6.21
CA GLU A 15 -21.49 -18.74 -7.24
C GLU A 15 -21.49 -17.92 -8.55
N ASP A 16 -20.54 -18.24 -9.44
CA ASP A 16 -20.39 -17.63 -10.77
C ASP A 16 -20.42 -16.09 -10.75
N GLU A 17 -21.30 -15.45 -11.53
CA GLU A 17 -21.41 -14.00 -11.64
C GLU A 17 -21.96 -13.33 -10.36
N LEU A 18 -22.55 -14.11 -9.47
CA LEU A 18 -23.11 -13.65 -8.20
C LEU A 18 -22.14 -13.90 -7.03
N ILE A 19 -20.93 -14.37 -7.30
CA ILE A 19 -19.92 -14.54 -6.27
C ILE A 19 -19.61 -13.20 -5.60
N SER A 20 -19.58 -13.23 -4.28
CA SER A 20 -19.19 -12.09 -3.47
C SER A 20 -18.23 -12.48 -2.36
N LEU A 21 -17.38 -11.53 -2.00
CA LEU A 21 -16.40 -11.60 -0.94
C LEU A 21 -16.90 -10.77 0.24
N ILE A 22 -17.11 -11.46 1.37
CA ILE A 22 -17.55 -10.88 2.62
C ILE A 22 -16.35 -10.88 3.57
N GLN A 23 -16.08 -9.73 4.17
CA GLN A 23 -14.91 -9.53 5.01
C GLN A 23 -15.27 -8.82 6.30
N THR A 24 -14.81 -9.35 7.43
CA THR A 24 -14.98 -8.73 8.75
C THR A 24 -13.61 -8.51 9.37
N LEU A 25 -13.31 -7.25 9.68
CA LEU A 25 -12.09 -6.83 10.34
C LEU A 25 -12.35 -6.72 11.84
N TYR A 26 -11.59 -7.47 12.62
CA TYR A 26 -11.58 -7.40 14.08
C TYR A 26 -10.40 -6.55 14.52
N ILE A 27 -10.66 -5.55 15.34
CA ILE A 27 -9.68 -4.56 15.80
C ILE A 27 -9.53 -4.74 17.31
N LYS A 28 -8.32 -5.06 17.78
CA LYS A 28 -8.06 -5.17 19.22
C LYS A 28 -8.17 -3.77 19.83
N GLN A 29 -9.05 -3.61 20.81
CA GLN A 29 -9.24 -2.32 21.47
C GLN A 29 -8.08 -2.01 22.43
N SER A 30 -7.71 -0.73 22.53
CA SER A 30 -6.78 -0.27 23.55
C SER A 30 -7.50 -0.23 24.90
N SER A 31 -6.88 -0.79 25.95
CA SER A 31 -7.42 -0.73 27.31
C SER A 31 -7.25 0.67 27.90
N SER A 32 -8.25 1.16 28.65
CA SER A 32 -8.18 2.49 29.27
C SER A 32 -6.99 2.63 30.22
N SER A 33 -6.40 3.82 30.26
CA SER A 33 -5.33 4.16 31.21
C SER A 33 -5.76 4.16 32.69
N THR A 34 -7.07 4.03 32.96
CA THR A 34 -7.66 4.08 34.30
C THR A 34 -8.11 2.71 34.84
N SER A 35 -8.01 1.63 34.06
CA SER A 35 -8.38 0.29 34.53
C SER A 35 -7.30 -0.28 35.47
N ILE A 36 -7.66 -0.47 36.73
CA ILE A 36 -6.83 -1.18 37.71
C ILE A 36 -7.02 -2.67 37.43
N SER A 37 -6.09 -3.29 36.71
CA SER A 37 -6.19 -4.70 36.34
C SER A 37 -6.01 -5.62 37.56
N SER A 38 -7.11 -6.12 38.10
CA SER A 38 -7.11 -7.39 38.83
C SER A 38 -7.79 -8.42 37.95
N TYR A 39 -7.02 -9.39 37.44
CA TYR A 39 -7.35 -10.54 36.58
C TYR A 39 -7.14 -10.34 35.06
N ASP A 40 -6.60 -11.38 34.43
CA ASP A 40 -6.35 -11.54 33.00
C ASP A 40 -7.67 -11.51 32.22
N GLU A 41 -8.19 -10.32 31.91
CA GLU A 41 -9.36 -10.16 31.04
C GLU A 41 -9.00 -10.50 29.59
N GLU A 42 -9.87 -11.27 28.92
CA GLU A 42 -9.72 -11.54 27.50
C GLU A 42 -9.73 -10.21 26.72
N PRO A 43 -8.86 -10.06 25.69
CA PRO A 43 -8.79 -8.81 24.95
C PRO A 43 -10.09 -8.55 24.20
N GLU A 44 -10.65 -7.34 24.36
CA GLU A 44 -11.82 -6.91 23.60
C GLU A 44 -11.48 -6.61 22.14
N TRP A 45 -12.38 -7.05 21.23
CA TRP A 45 -12.25 -6.88 19.79
C TRP A 45 -13.48 -6.16 19.23
N ALA A 46 -13.27 -5.01 18.61
CA ALA A 46 -14.30 -4.32 17.86
C ALA A 46 -14.44 -4.93 16.47
N GLU A 47 -15.67 -5.17 16.03
CA GLU A 47 -15.97 -5.67 14.68
C GLU A 47 -16.24 -4.52 13.70
N TYR A 48 -15.60 -4.57 12.53
CA TYR A 48 -15.90 -3.72 11.39
C TYR A 48 -16.23 -4.57 10.16
N LYS A 49 -17.47 -4.45 9.68
CA LYS A 49 -17.92 -5.10 8.46
C LYS A 49 -17.44 -4.30 7.24
N ILE A 50 -16.46 -4.84 6.52
CA ILE A 50 -15.98 -4.23 5.29
C ILE A 50 -17.06 -4.34 4.22
N LYS A 51 -17.20 -3.31 3.39
CA LYS A 51 -18.14 -3.30 2.27
C LYS A 51 -17.91 -4.54 1.39
N GLU A 52 -19.00 -5.23 1.08
CA GLU A 52 -18.99 -6.42 0.23
C GLU A 52 -18.35 -6.14 -1.13
N THR A 53 -17.46 -7.05 -1.55
CA THR A 53 -16.83 -6.99 -2.87
C THR A 53 -17.46 -8.03 -3.78
N ASN A 54 -18.09 -7.61 -4.86
CA ASN A 54 -18.70 -8.47 -5.88
C ASN A 54 -18.28 -7.98 -7.28
N MET A 55 -18.73 -8.66 -8.32
CA MET A 55 -18.39 -8.33 -9.71
C MET A 55 -18.61 -6.85 -10.04
N PHE A 56 -19.71 -6.26 -9.56
CA PHE A 56 -20.06 -4.86 -9.81
C PHE A 56 -19.16 -3.90 -9.04
N THR A 57 -18.95 -4.12 -7.74
CA THR A 57 -18.14 -3.20 -6.92
C THR A 57 -16.66 -3.27 -7.29
N ALA A 58 -16.15 -4.46 -7.62
CA ALA A 58 -14.78 -4.67 -8.09
C ALA A 58 -14.49 -3.90 -9.38
N ASP A 59 -15.44 -3.90 -10.33
CA ASP A 59 -15.27 -3.20 -11.61
C ASP A 59 -15.54 -1.68 -11.48
N LYS A 60 -16.70 -1.30 -10.95
CA LYS A 60 -17.18 0.10 -11.03
C LYS A 60 -16.65 0.99 -9.93
N TYR A 61 -16.46 0.47 -8.72
CA TYR A 61 -16.07 1.28 -7.57
C TYR A 61 -14.59 1.14 -7.24
N GLN A 62 -14.09 -0.09 -7.21
CA GLN A 62 -12.73 -0.38 -6.80
C GLN A 62 -11.74 -0.35 -7.97
N GLN A 63 -12.22 -0.47 -9.22
CA GLN A 63 -11.40 -0.42 -10.43
C GLN A 63 -10.23 -1.42 -10.33
N ILE A 64 -10.53 -2.66 -9.92
CA ILE A 64 -9.53 -3.65 -9.53
C ILE A 64 -8.45 -3.82 -10.59
N GLY A 65 -7.18 -3.85 -10.19
CA GLY A 65 -6.13 -4.47 -11.01
C GLY A 65 -5.72 -5.76 -10.35
N PHE A 66 -5.84 -6.89 -11.04
CA PHE A 66 -5.66 -8.22 -10.45
C PHE A 66 -4.68 -9.07 -11.25
N PHE A 67 -3.71 -9.64 -10.54
CA PHE A 67 -2.69 -10.55 -11.05
C PHE A 67 -2.90 -11.93 -10.42
N PRO A 68 -3.68 -12.82 -11.07
CA PRO A 68 -4.04 -14.09 -10.48
C PRO A 68 -2.84 -15.01 -10.26
N ASN A 69 -1.92 -15.07 -11.23
CA ASN A 69 -0.78 -15.99 -11.18
C ASN A 69 0.30 -15.49 -10.21
N GLU A 70 0.55 -14.19 -10.23
CA GLU A 70 1.59 -13.54 -9.44
C GLU A 70 1.10 -13.13 -8.05
N ARG A 71 -0.19 -13.35 -7.76
CA ARG A 71 -0.86 -13.07 -6.48
C ARG A 71 -0.64 -11.63 -6.02
N ALA A 72 -1.10 -10.67 -6.82
CA ALA A 72 -1.06 -9.25 -6.46
C ALA A 72 -2.33 -8.53 -6.90
N PHE A 73 -2.69 -7.45 -6.20
CA PHE A 73 -3.84 -6.65 -6.61
C PHE A 73 -3.78 -5.20 -6.13
N SER A 74 -4.50 -4.32 -6.83
CA SER A 74 -4.75 -2.95 -6.41
C SER A 74 -6.24 -2.63 -6.40
N LEU A 75 -6.70 -1.90 -5.39
CA LEU A 75 -8.09 -1.45 -5.25
C LEU A 75 -8.15 0.04 -4.93
N ARG A 76 -9.23 0.69 -5.39
CA ARG A 76 -9.66 2.01 -4.95
C ARG A 76 -10.69 1.88 -3.83
N TYR A 77 -10.57 2.71 -2.81
CA TYR A 77 -11.62 2.93 -1.83
C TYR A 77 -12.24 4.30 -2.03
N GLN A 78 -13.56 4.40 -1.82
CA GLN A 78 -14.28 5.67 -1.92
C GLN A 78 -14.00 6.58 -0.71
N THR A 79 -13.72 6.00 0.45
CA THR A 79 -13.45 6.71 1.70
C THR A 79 -12.41 5.95 2.52
N ALA A 80 -11.77 6.62 3.47
CA ALA A 80 -10.83 6.01 4.42
C ALA A 80 -11.52 5.54 5.73
N GLY A 81 -12.86 5.42 5.74
CA GLY A 81 -13.63 5.21 6.98
C GLY A 81 -13.29 3.91 7.72
N MET A 82 -12.97 2.83 6.99
CA MET A 82 -12.48 1.59 7.60
C MET A 82 -11.17 1.82 8.36
N LEU A 83 -10.24 2.59 7.78
CA LEU A 83 -8.95 2.91 8.38
C LEU A 83 -9.09 3.87 9.56
N GLU A 84 -10.03 4.82 9.49
CA GLU A 84 -10.41 5.67 10.62
C GLU A 84 -10.89 4.83 11.81
N THR A 85 -11.80 3.87 11.58
CA THR A 85 -12.29 2.99 12.64
C THR A 85 -11.17 2.15 13.26
N VAL A 86 -10.23 1.65 12.46
CA VAL A 86 -9.04 0.94 12.97
C VAL A 86 -8.23 1.80 13.93
N LEU A 87 -8.00 3.07 13.59
CA LEU A 87 -7.24 3.98 14.44
C LEU A 87 -8.01 4.36 15.70
N ARG A 88 -9.31 4.66 15.59
CA ARG A 88 -10.14 4.99 16.75
C ARG A 88 -10.22 3.83 17.75
N GLN A 89 -10.65 2.67 17.28
CA GLN A 89 -10.82 1.50 18.16
C GLN A 89 -9.46 0.97 18.66
N GLY A 90 -8.45 0.95 17.79
CA GLY A 90 -7.15 0.37 18.11
C GLY A 90 -6.20 1.25 18.92
N VAL A 91 -6.38 2.58 18.89
CA VAL A 91 -5.50 3.54 19.60
C VAL A 91 -6.22 4.25 20.73
N LEU A 92 -7.48 4.67 20.54
CA LEU A 92 -8.26 5.34 21.59
C LEU A 92 -9.06 4.32 22.41
N GLY A 93 -9.66 3.33 21.76
CA GLY A 93 -10.48 2.32 22.43
C GLY A 93 -11.62 2.95 23.21
N GLU A 94 -11.73 2.61 24.49
CA GLU A 94 -12.74 3.15 25.42
C GLU A 94 -12.60 4.66 25.66
N ASP A 95 -11.39 5.20 25.48
CA ASP A 95 -11.11 6.63 25.69
C ASP A 95 -11.52 7.49 24.47
N ASP A 96 -12.14 6.93 23.43
CA ASP A 96 -12.64 7.70 22.28
C ASP A 96 -13.85 8.57 22.67
N THR A 97 -13.64 9.88 22.70
CA THR A 97 -14.69 10.87 22.99
C THR A 97 -15.59 11.17 21.78
N GLY A 98 -15.29 10.60 20.60
CA GLY A 98 -16.00 10.87 19.35
C GLY A 98 -15.62 12.22 18.73
N GLU A 99 -14.60 12.91 19.25
CA GLU A 99 -14.09 14.14 18.69
C GLU A 99 -13.59 13.93 17.25
N GLU A 100 -13.79 14.94 16.40
CA GLU A 100 -13.33 14.92 15.01
C GLU A 100 -11.81 14.90 14.88
N SER A 101 -11.09 15.47 15.85
CA SER A 101 -9.63 15.57 15.86
C SER A 101 -9.11 15.30 17.28
N PRO A 102 -9.09 14.03 17.70
CA PRO A 102 -8.62 13.65 19.04
C PRO A 102 -7.16 14.05 19.23
N LYS A 103 -6.80 14.43 20.46
CA LYS A 103 -5.42 14.83 20.78
C LYS A 103 -4.47 13.65 20.55
N ASN A 104 -3.33 13.93 19.91
CA ASN A 104 -2.22 12.99 19.67
C ASN A 104 -2.53 11.81 18.72
N LEU A 105 -3.66 11.82 18.01
CA LEU A 105 -3.96 10.83 16.97
C LEU A 105 -4.33 11.54 15.66
N LYS A 106 -3.55 11.26 14.60
CA LYS A 106 -3.89 11.71 13.25
C LYS A 106 -4.91 10.73 12.67
N LEU A 107 -6.10 11.24 12.35
CA LEU A 107 -7.12 10.52 11.59
C LEU A 107 -7.06 10.92 10.10
N PRO A 108 -7.47 10.04 9.18
CA PRO A 108 -7.58 10.39 7.77
C PRO A 108 -8.69 11.41 7.55
N SER A 109 -8.59 12.17 6.46
CA SER A 109 -9.61 13.13 6.07
C SER A 109 -10.94 12.44 5.78
N ARG A 110 -12.06 13.12 6.07
CA ARG A 110 -13.43 12.60 5.80
C ARG A 110 -13.70 12.40 4.30
N GLN A 111 -13.12 13.26 3.45
CA GLN A 111 -13.28 13.25 2.00
C GLN A 111 -11.91 13.27 1.33
N PRO A 112 -11.13 12.17 1.44
CA PRO A 112 -9.83 12.08 0.80
C PRO A 112 -9.99 12.11 -0.73
N SER A 113 -9.02 12.69 -1.43
CA SER A 113 -9.04 12.70 -2.90
C SER A 113 -8.79 11.30 -3.47
N ILE A 114 -7.85 10.56 -2.87
CA ILE A 114 -7.50 9.19 -3.26
C ILE A 114 -7.28 8.33 -2.02
N VAL A 115 -7.88 7.13 -2.03
CA VAL A 115 -7.55 6.03 -1.13
C VAL A 115 -7.24 4.81 -1.99
N CYS A 116 -5.98 4.41 -2.03
CA CYS A 116 -5.49 3.32 -2.87
C CYS A 116 -4.86 2.23 -2.02
N GLU A 117 -5.33 1.00 -2.19
CA GLU A 117 -4.72 -0.21 -1.65
C GLU A 117 -3.89 -0.89 -2.74
N ASN A 118 -2.65 -1.25 -2.40
CA ASN A 118 -1.80 -2.16 -3.17
C ASN A 118 -1.47 -3.37 -2.29
N CYS A 119 -1.70 -4.57 -2.78
CA CYS A 119 -1.46 -5.82 -2.07
C CYS A 119 -0.43 -6.67 -2.82
N LEU A 120 0.61 -7.06 -2.09
CA LEU A 120 1.61 -8.04 -2.51
C LEU A 120 1.55 -9.26 -1.59
N TYR A 121 1.60 -10.45 -2.15
CA TYR A 121 1.71 -11.70 -1.40
C TYR A 121 3.15 -12.18 -1.41
N SER A 122 3.61 -12.69 -0.27
CA SER A 122 4.92 -13.30 -0.19
C SER A 122 5.00 -14.54 -1.09
N GLN A 123 6.12 -14.70 -1.78
CA GLN A 123 6.42 -15.90 -2.55
C GLN A 123 6.85 -17.07 -1.66
N GLU A 124 7.36 -16.80 -0.45
CA GLU A 124 7.92 -17.81 0.45
C GLU A 124 6.93 -18.26 1.54
N LYS A 125 6.07 -17.35 1.98
CA LYS A 125 5.12 -17.59 3.09
C LYS A 125 3.71 -17.28 2.66
N ASP A 126 2.73 -17.87 3.34
CA ASP A 126 1.33 -17.52 3.16
C ASP A 126 0.98 -16.22 3.90
N ARG A 127 1.67 -15.16 3.48
CA ARG A 127 1.67 -13.81 4.04
C ARG A 127 1.34 -12.82 2.94
N ARG A 128 0.72 -11.71 3.31
CA ARG A 128 0.57 -10.56 2.41
C ARG A 128 0.78 -9.24 3.14
N ALA A 129 1.16 -8.23 2.37
CA ALA A 129 1.22 -6.84 2.80
C ALA A 129 0.22 -6.03 1.98
N ARG A 130 -0.72 -5.37 2.66
CA ARG A 130 -1.72 -4.47 2.06
C ARG A 130 -1.38 -3.03 2.44
N ALA A 131 -0.89 -2.27 1.48
CA ALA A 131 -0.38 -0.92 1.66
C ALA A 131 -1.37 0.12 1.13
N PHE A 132 -1.68 1.12 1.96
CA PHE A 132 -2.67 2.16 1.70
C PHE A 132 -2.02 3.53 1.56
N HIS A 133 -2.23 4.15 0.40
CA HIS A 133 -2.00 5.58 0.21
C HIS A 133 -3.28 6.33 0.50
N ILE A 134 -3.21 7.33 1.37
CA ILE A 134 -4.33 8.23 1.66
C ILE A 134 -3.88 9.66 1.37
N MET A 135 -4.56 10.28 0.42
CA MET A 135 -4.31 11.66 0.01
C MET A 135 -5.42 12.54 0.60
N ASP A 136 -5.03 13.69 1.14
CA ASP A 136 -5.98 14.69 1.63
C ASP A 136 -6.88 15.22 0.49
N PRO A 137 -7.89 16.04 0.77
CA PRO A 137 -8.77 16.60 -0.26
C PRO A 137 -8.05 17.46 -1.31
N LYS A 138 -6.81 17.90 -1.04
CA LYS A 138 -5.98 18.70 -1.94
C LYS A 138 -5.01 17.85 -2.77
N GLY A 139 -4.96 16.54 -2.57
CA GLY A 139 -4.06 15.65 -3.30
C GLY A 139 -2.66 15.55 -2.71
N ILE A 140 -2.46 15.97 -1.46
CA ILE A 140 -1.21 15.81 -0.72
C ILE A 140 -1.28 14.54 0.13
N LEU A 141 -0.19 13.78 0.22
CA LEU A 141 -0.11 12.61 1.07
C LEU A 141 -0.35 12.98 2.54
N GLU A 142 -1.39 12.42 3.16
CA GLU A 142 -1.70 12.64 4.58
C GLU A 142 -1.28 11.47 5.47
N MET A 143 -1.35 10.23 4.95
CA MET A 143 -1.11 9.03 5.74
C MET A 143 -0.75 7.84 4.84
N LEU A 144 0.19 7.03 5.32
CA LEU A 144 0.50 5.69 4.81
C LEU A 144 0.12 4.66 5.88
N LEU A 145 -0.53 3.58 5.47
CA LEU A 145 -0.90 2.49 6.38
C LEU A 145 -0.57 1.15 5.75
N ILE A 146 -0.04 0.22 6.54
CA ILE A 146 0.28 -1.14 6.07
C ILE A 146 -0.39 -2.16 7.00
N PHE A 147 -1.17 -3.07 6.42
CA PHE A 147 -1.51 -4.33 7.06
C PHE A 147 -0.49 -5.39 6.66
N LEU A 148 0.16 -6.01 7.64
CA LEU A 148 0.96 -7.21 7.43
C LEU A 148 0.19 -8.40 8.02
N GLU A 149 -0.15 -9.37 7.17
CA GLU A 149 -1.13 -10.41 7.51
C GLU A 149 -0.56 -11.79 7.15
N ASP A 150 -0.57 -12.70 8.12
CA ASP A 150 -0.33 -14.14 7.92
C ASP A 150 -1.67 -14.87 7.89
N ARG A 151 -1.85 -15.81 6.95
CA ARG A 151 -3.04 -16.68 6.92
C ARG A 151 -2.81 -17.93 7.78
N GLY A 152 -3.78 -18.27 8.63
CA GLY A 152 -3.76 -19.51 9.41
C GLY A 152 -4.87 -19.55 10.47
N ASP A 153 -5.21 -20.76 10.92
CA ASP A 153 -6.38 -21.02 11.78
C ASP A 153 -6.02 -21.16 13.28
N GLY A 154 -4.76 -20.90 13.66
CA GLY A 154 -4.22 -21.11 15.02
C GLY A 154 -3.95 -19.83 15.82
N VAL A 155 -3.27 -19.97 16.97
CA VAL A 155 -2.73 -18.83 17.75
C VAL A 155 -1.61 -18.18 16.94
N LEU A 156 -1.99 -17.27 16.06
CA LEU A 156 -1.05 -16.54 15.22
C LEU A 156 -0.41 -15.41 16.03
N PHE A 157 0.92 -15.43 16.12
CA PHE A 157 1.67 -14.27 16.57
C PHE A 157 1.48 -13.15 15.54
N HIS A 158 1.10 -11.95 16.01
CA HIS A 158 0.97 -10.80 15.12
C HIS A 158 2.31 -10.54 14.43
N PRO A 159 2.36 -10.54 13.09
CA PRO A 159 3.62 -10.37 12.39
C PRO A 159 4.20 -9.01 12.77
N SER A 160 5.46 -9.03 13.19
CA SER A 160 6.22 -7.81 13.45
C SER A 160 7.04 -7.49 12.21
N LEU A 161 6.85 -6.28 11.68
CA LEU A 161 7.94 -5.59 11.00
C LEU A 161 9.00 -5.38 12.09
N GLU A 162 10.16 -6.02 11.96
CA GLU A 162 11.24 -5.88 12.93
C GLU A 162 11.50 -4.38 13.15
N SER A 163 11.31 -3.91 14.37
CA SER A 163 11.80 -2.62 14.81
C SER A 163 13.29 -2.77 15.06
N ASN A 164 14.07 -3.02 14.02
CA ASN A 164 15.51 -2.89 14.18
C ASN A 164 15.76 -1.42 14.52
N SER A 165 16.04 -1.20 15.80
CA SER A 165 16.66 -0.01 16.37
C SER A 165 18.02 0.28 15.75
N ASP A 166 18.51 -0.59 14.86
CA ASP A 166 19.61 -0.31 13.94
C ASP A 166 19.11 0.54 12.77
N SER A 167 19.01 1.83 13.06
CA SER A 167 18.84 2.96 12.15
C SER A 167 20.02 3.15 11.18
N LEU A 168 20.54 2.07 10.58
CA LEU A 168 21.56 2.14 9.55
C LEU A 168 20.86 2.10 8.17
N ASN A 169 20.19 3.21 7.87
CA ASN A 169 19.72 3.63 6.54
C ASN A 169 18.86 2.59 5.77
N ARG A 170 17.53 2.68 5.91
CA ARG A 170 16.53 1.81 5.25
C ARG A 170 16.65 1.69 3.73
N ILE A 171 17.38 2.60 3.09
CA ILE A 171 17.61 2.59 1.65
C ILE A 171 18.64 1.55 1.23
N LEU A 172 19.59 1.19 2.09
CA LEU A 172 20.73 0.32 1.75
C LEU A 172 20.30 -0.99 1.06
N PRO A 173 19.33 -1.76 1.57
CA PRO A 173 18.93 -3.01 0.92
C PRO A 173 18.20 -2.81 -0.42
N LEU A 174 17.83 -1.56 -0.77
CA LEU A 174 17.20 -1.23 -2.05
C LEU A 174 18.22 -0.76 -3.10
N LEU A 175 19.44 -0.38 -2.69
CA LEU A 175 20.49 0.08 -3.58
C LEU A 175 21.01 -1.05 -4.48
N GLY A 176 21.56 -0.67 -5.61
CA GLY A 176 22.15 -1.56 -6.60
C GLY A 176 21.25 -1.80 -7.81
N LYS A 177 21.58 -2.85 -8.55
CA LYS A 177 20.97 -3.17 -9.84
C LYS A 177 19.98 -4.31 -9.70
N TRP A 178 18.72 -4.01 -9.96
CA TRP A 178 17.61 -4.95 -10.00
C TRP A 178 17.26 -5.26 -11.44
N LYS A 179 17.17 -6.54 -11.77
CA LYS A 179 16.65 -7.02 -13.06
C LYS A 179 15.46 -7.91 -12.79
N GLY A 180 14.42 -7.78 -13.59
CA GLY A 180 13.21 -8.57 -13.44
C GLY A 180 12.30 -8.41 -14.64
N HIS A 181 11.08 -8.89 -14.50
CA HIS A 181 10.05 -8.78 -15.51
C HIS A 181 8.87 -7.94 -14.98
N SER A 182 8.13 -7.31 -15.88
CA SER A 182 6.95 -6.54 -15.52
C SER A 182 5.77 -6.89 -16.40
N GLN A 183 4.58 -6.94 -15.78
CA GLN A 183 3.33 -7.17 -16.47
C GLN A 183 2.36 -6.03 -16.15
N THR A 184 1.87 -5.37 -17.19
CA THR A 184 0.87 -4.31 -17.07
C THR A 184 -0.51 -4.84 -17.45
N LYS A 185 -1.47 -4.70 -16.54
CA LYS A 185 -2.87 -5.04 -16.75
C LYS A 185 -3.75 -3.81 -16.70
N ARG A 186 -4.77 -3.78 -17.55
CA ARG A 186 -5.84 -2.79 -17.49
C ARG A 186 -6.69 -2.99 -16.22
N SER A 187 -7.03 -1.90 -15.55
CA SER A 187 -7.99 -1.92 -14.44
C SER A 187 -9.38 -2.36 -14.88
N GLY A 188 -10.12 -2.99 -13.98
CA GLY A 188 -11.41 -3.62 -14.21
C GLY A 188 -11.30 -5.14 -14.11
N VAL A 189 -12.43 -5.80 -13.86
CA VAL A 189 -12.43 -7.24 -13.51
C VAL A 189 -11.89 -8.11 -14.65
N TYR A 190 -12.05 -7.69 -15.90
CA TYR A 190 -11.50 -8.41 -17.05
C TYR A 190 -9.96 -8.49 -17.04
N GLY A 191 -9.25 -7.48 -16.53
CA GLY A 191 -7.82 -7.55 -16.25
C GLY A 191 -6.92 -7.85 -17.47
N ALA A 192 -7.25 -7.30 -18.64
CA ALA A 192 -6.49 -7.52 -19.88
C ALA A 192 -5.00 -7.19 -19.69
N THR A 193 -4.11 -8.12 -20.02
CA THR A 193 -2.68 -7.82 -20.16
C THR A 193 -2.49 -6.93 -21.38
N ILE A 194 -1.89 -5.76 -21.19
CA ILE A 194 -1.68 -4.78 -22.26
C ILE A 194 -0.21 -4.63 -22.65
N ALA A 195 0.71 -4.98 -21.76
CA ALA A 195 2.14 -4.93 -22.01
C ALA A 195 2.87 -5.85 -21.04
N GLU A 196 3.95 -6.44 -21.54
CA GLU A 196 4.96 -7.17 -20.77
C GLU A 196 6.32 -6.62 -21.17
N ALA A 197 7.26 -6.58 -20.23
CA ALA A 197 8.56 -5.99 -20.47
C ALA A 197 9.63 -6.50 -19.50
N ASP A 198 10.83 -6.69 -20.01
CA ASP A 198 12.02 -6.88 -19.19
C ASP A 198 12.46 -5.54 -18.61
N THR A 199 12.76 -5.53 -17.31
CA THR A 199 13.05 -4.30 -16.57
C THR A 199 14.41 -4.36 -15.89
N ILE A 200 15.08 -3.22 -15.90
CA ILE A 200 16.33 -3.00 -15.18
C ILE A 200 16.16 -1.73 -14.38
N THR A 201 16.26 -1.81 -13.06
CA THR A 201 16.25 -0.65 -12.16
C THR A 201 17.60 -0.54 -11.46
N LEU A 202 18.29 0.57 -11.63
CA LEU A 202 19.51 0.91 -10.90
C LEU A 202 19.19 2.00 -9.88
N LEU A 203 19.54 1.77 -8.62
CA LEU A 203 19.39 2.75 -7.55
C LEU A 203 20.74 2.97 -6.87
N GLU A 204 21.29 4.18 -6.98
CA GLU A 204 22.63 4.52 -6.50
C GLU A 204 22.62 5.79 -5.65
N LEU A 205 23.50 5.86 -4.67
CA LEU A 205 23.83 7.11 -3.97
C LEU A 205 25.13 7.65 -4.56
N ASP A 206 25.12 8.91 -4.98
CA ASP A 206 26.32 9.59 -5.44
C ASP A 206 27.21 10.05 -4.28
N ASP A 207 28.41 10.54 -4.60
CA ASP A 207 29.39 11.04 -3.61
C ASP A 207 28.88 12.23 -2.78
N LYS A 208 27.81 12.91 -3.24
CA LYS A 208 27.16 14.04 -2.55
C LYS A 208 25.95 13.59 -1.73
N GLY A 209 25.64 12.29 -1.70
CA GLY A 209 24.48 11.73 -1.03
C GLY A 209 23.15 11.94 -1.77
N GLN A 210 23.18 12.35 -3.04
CA GLN A 210 21.99 12.37 -3.90
C GLN A 210 21.67 10.97 -4.38
N LEU A 211 20.38 10.68 -4.50
CA LEU A 211 19.90 9.40 -5.00
C LEU A 211 19.66 9.50 -6.50
N ILE A 212 20.23 8.56 -7.25
CA ILE A 212 20.03 8.42 -8.68
C ILE A 212 19.25 7.13 -8.90
N GLN A 213 18.14 7.23 -9.63
CA GLN A 213 17.32 6.09 -10.03
C GLN A 213 17.22 6.05 -11.55
N ASP A 214 17.74 4.99 -12.16
CA ASP A 214 17.55 4.70 -13.58
C ASP A 214 16.62 3.48 -13.73
N ILE A 215 15.53 3.62 -14.47
CA ILE A 215 14.60 2.53 -14.80
C ILE A 215 14.58 2.37 -16.31
N SER A 216 15.00 1.20 -16.77
CA SER A 216 14.89 0.75 -18.17
C SER A 216 13.78 -0.29 -18.28
N SER A 217 12.95 -0.16 -19.31
CA SER A 217 11.90 -1.13 -19.63
C SER A 217 11.95 -1.44 -21.11
N THR A 218 12.19 -2.69 -21.46
CA THR A 218 12.23 -3.19 -22.85
C THR A 218 11.01 -4.07 -23.08
N SER A 219 10.11 -3.65 -23.97
CA SER A 219 8.88 -4.39 -24.27
C SER A 219 9.18 -5.80 -24.76
N ASP A 220 8.28 -6.74 -24.47
CA ASP A 220 8.37 -8.09 -25.03
C ASP A 220 8.37 -8.01 -26.57
N GLY A 221 9.32 -8.71 -27.21
CA GLY A 221 9.67 -8.55 -28.63
C GLY A 221 10.80 -7.55 -28.95
N GLY A 222 11.21 -6.70 -27.98
CA GLY A 222 12.40 -5.85 -28.08
C GLY A 222 12.26 -4.56 -28.89
N ASP A 223 11.08 -4.27 -29.43
CA ASP A 223 10.86 -3.15 -30.35
C ASP A 223 10.96 -1.77 -29.69
N VAL A 224 10.62 -1.66 -28.41
CA VAL A 224 10.62 -0.39 -27.67
C VAL A 224 11.39 -0.56 -26.37
N THR A 225 12.40 0.29 -26.16
CA THR A 225 13.08 0.43 -24.87
C THR A 225 12.93 1.85 -24.36
N THR A 226 12.34 2.01 -23.19
CA THR A 226 12.23 3.30 -22.50
C THR A 226 13.23 3.35 -21.35
N ASN A 227 13.82 4.53 -21.14
CA ASN A 227 14.74 4.78 -20.03
C ASN A 227 14.28 6.04 -19.31
N VAL A 228 14.09 5.93 -18.00
CA VAL A 228 13.71 7.04 -17.13
C VAL A 228 14.79 7.19 -16.09
N ARG A 229 15.38 8.38 -16.02
CA ARG A 229 16.37 8.74 -15.01
C ARG A 229 15.80 9.82 -14.11
N TRP A 230 15.80 9.56 -12.81
CA TRP A 230 15.44 10.53 -11.79
C TRP A 230 16.61 10.76 -10.83
N ILE A 231 16.71 12.00 -10.38
CA ILE A 231 17.65 12.42 -9.35
C ILE A 231 16.82 12.98 -8.21
N GLY A 232 17.15 12.59 -7.00
CA GLY A 232 16.45 12.99 -5.81
C GLY A 232 17.37 13.27 -4.64
N THR A 233 16.85 14.03 -3.70
CA THR A 233 17.51 14.31 -2.43
C THR A 233 16.87 13.47 -1.33
N ARG A 234 17.70 13.00 -0.39
CA ARG A 234 17.25 12.21 0.75
C ARG A 234 17.25 13.08 2.00
N SER A 235 16.11 13.08 2.70
CA SER A 235 15.97 13.62 4.05
C SER A 235 15.43 12.51 4.95
N ASP A 236 16.29 11.93 5.77
CA ASP A 236 16.00 10.76 6.60
C ASP A 236 15.44 9.57 5.77
N ASP A 237 14.18 9.20 6.03
CA ASP A 237 13.46 8.12 5.37
C ASP A 237 12.60 8.61 4.19
N LEU A 238 12.66 9.90 3.83
CA LEU A 238 11.94 10.48 2.70
C LEU A 238 12.93 10.83 1.58
N ILE A 239 12.62 10.38 0.37
CA ILE A 239 13.32 10.74 -0.86
C ILE A 239 12.40 11.64 -1.67
N THR A 240 12.91 12.78 -2.13
CA THR A 240 12.18 13.71 -3.00
C THR A 240 12.95 13.89 -4.30
N PHE A 241 12.31 13.55 -5.42
CA PHE A 241 12.87 13.67 -6.76
C PHE A 241 12.53 15.04 -7.37
N ASP A 242 13.42 15.55 -8.23
CA ASP A 242 13.27 16.88 -8.86
C ASP A 242 11.99 17.03 -9.70
N GLY A 243 11.36 15.92 -10.10
CA GLY A 243 10.10 15.87 -10.84
C GLY A 243 8.82 15.91 -9.98
N GLY A 244 8.94 16.14 -8.67
CA GLY A 244 7.78 16.16 -7.75
C GLY A 244 7.26 14.77 -7.39
N TYR A 245 8.08 13.72 -7.54
CA TYR A 245 7.79 12.38 -7.01
C TYR A 245 8.51 12.20 -5.68
N GLN A 246 7.93 11.43 -4.77
CA GLN A 246 8.53 11.15 -3.47
C GLN A 246 8.37 9.68 -3.07
N ILE A 247 9.35 9.16 -2.34
CA ILE A 247 9.34 7.80 -1.79
C ILE A 247 9.58 7.87 -0.29
N SER A 248 8.66 7.27 0.48
CA SER A 248 8.81 7.05 1.91
C SER A 248 9.34 5.64 2.16
N LEU A 249 10.49 5.54 2.84
CA LEU A 249 11.14 4.30 3.24
C LEU A 249 10.54 3.78 4.55
N LEU A 250 10.01 2.56 4.51
CA LEU A 250 9.25 1.98 5.61
C LEU A 250 10.01 0.78 6.21
N PRO A 251 9.70 0.40 7.47
CA PRO A 251 10.25 -0.82 8.06
C PRO A 251 9.96 -2.07 7.23
N GLY A 252 10.75 -3.14 7.45
CA GLY A 252 10.55 -4.45 6.82
C GLY A 252 10.82 -4.50 5.31
N GLY A 253 11.75 -3.68 4.83
CA GLY A 253 12.15 -3.68 3.41
C GLY A 253 11.08 -3.10 2.48
N MET A 254 10.18 -2.26 3.01
CA MET A 254 9.09 -1.68 2.24
C MET A 254 9.40 -0.24 1.86
N TYR A 255 8.85 0.21 0.74
CA TYR A 255 8.71 1.63 0.47
C TYR A 255 7.40 1.91 -0.25
N MET A 256 6.93 3.15 -0.12
CA MET A 256 5.73 3.64 -0.79
C MET A 256 6.04 4.94 -1.51
N GLY A 257 5.69 5.01 -2.79
CA GLY A 257 5.97 6.12 -3.68
C GLY A 257 4.71 6.81 -4.17
N CYS A 258 4.73 8.13 -4.25
CA CYS A 258 3.65 8.92 -4.82
C CYS A 258 4.14 10.29 -5.29
N PRO A 259 3.36 11.05 -6.09
CA PRO A 259 3.62 12.47 -6.30
C PRO A 259 3.55 13.23 -4.96
N SER A 260 4.31 14.31 -4.84
CA SER A 260 4.22 15.22 -3.69
C SER A 260 2.90 16.00 -3.70
N ASP A 261 2.37 16.31 -4.89
CA ASP A 261 1.11 17.02 -5.09
C ASP A 261 0.38 16.53 -6.34
N ILE A 262 -0.67 15.74 -6.13
CA ILE A 262 -1.49 15.19 -7.21
C ILE A 262 -2.35 16.27 -7.89
N ALA A 263 -2.76 17.31 -7.18
CA ALA A 263 -3.54 18.38 -7.79
C ALA A 263 -2.72 19.13 -8.85
N THR A 264 -1.41 19.27 -8.64
CA THR A 264 -0.51 19.80 -9.68
C THR A 264 -0.48 18.91 -10.92
N ASN A 265 -0.37 17.58 -10.77
CA ASN A 265 -0.44 16.65 -11.91
C ASN A 265 -1.75 16.78 -12.69
N VAL A 266 -2.89 16.82 -11.99
CA VAL A 266 -4.21 16.96 -12.62
C VAL A 266 -4.35 18.32 -13.32
N ALA A 267 -3.93 19.41 -12.66
CA ALA A 267 -4.00 20.76 -13.24
C ALA A 267 -3.14 20.91 -14.50
N GLU A 268 -2.04 20.16 -14.60
CA GLU A 268 -1.15 20.12 -15.76
C GLU A 268 -1.53 19.03 -16.79
N SER A 269 -2.66 18.34 -16.60
CA SER A 269 -3.11 17.23 -17.44
C SER A 269 -2.05 16.14 -17.62
N LYS A 270 -1.36 15.79 -16.52
CA LYS A 270 -0.34 14.74 -16.48
C LYS A 270 -0.84 13.52 -15.72
N SER A 271 -0.62 12.35 -16.31
CA SER A 271 -0.75 11.08 -15.59
C SER A 271 0.21 11.02 -14.40
N PHE A 272 -0.13 10.22 -13.41
CA PHE A 272 0.69 9.97 -12.24
C PHE A 272 0.53 8.53 -11.76
N HIS A 273 1.33 8.10 -10.80
CA HIS A 273 1.24 6.75 -10.26
C HIS A 273 1.54 6.69 -8.76
N LEU A 274 0.99 5.68 -8.11
CA LEU A 274 1.30 5.31 -6.73
C LEU A 274 2.03 3.97 -6.75
N GLU A 275 3.01 3.80 -5.88
CA GLU A 275 3.89 2.64 -5.87
C GLU A 275 3.96 2.02 -4.49
N PHE A 276 3.88 0.70 -4.43
CA PHE A 276 4.24 -0.07 -3.25
C PHE A 276 5.30 -1.10 -3.62
N CYS A 277 6.41 -1.10 -2.88
CA CYS A 277 7.45 -2.10 -3.00
C CYS A 277 7.61 -2.85 -1.68
N TRP A 278 7.84 -4.15 -1.80
CA TRP A 278 8.21 -4.99 -0.68
C TRP A 278 9.38 -5.90 -1.06
N LEU A 279 10.50 -5.70 -0.36
CA LEU A 279 11.67 -6.56 -0.40
C LEU A 279 11.46 -7.73 0.57
N GLU A 280 11.20 -8.92 0.03
CA GLU A 280 11.03 -10.13 0.83
C GLU A 280 12.37 -10.68 1.33
N SER A 281 13.40 -10.62 0.48
CA SER A 281 14.77 -11.03 0.80
C SER A 281 15.76 -10.11 0.07
N PRO A 282 17.05 -10.06 0.45
CA PRO A 282 18.02 -9.15 -0.15
C PRO A 282 18.17 -9.24 -1.68
N GLU A 283 17.72 -10.34 -2.29
CA GLU A 283 17.80 -10.58 -3.73
C GLU A 283 16.43 -10.61 -4.43
N LYS A 284 15.32 -10.49 -3.68
CA LYS A 284 13.96 -10.56 -4.22
C LYS A 284 13.07 -9.46 -3.69
N ARG A 285 12.50 -8.69 -4.61
CA ARG A 285 11.47 -7.70 -4.31
C ARG A 285 10.35 -7.80 -5.31
N GLN A 286 9.16 -7.41 -4.87
CA GLN A 286 8.04 -7.15 -5.76
C GLN A 286 7.67 -5.67 -5.68
N ARG A 287 7.23 -5.11 -6.80
CA ARG A 287 6.69 -3.74 -6.87
C ARG A 287 5.33 -3.75 -7.54
N LEU A 288 4.38 -3.02 -6.98
CA LEU A 288 3.08 -2.81 -7.58
C LEU A 288 2.87 -1.32 -7.80
N VAL A 289 2.67 -0.94 -9.06
CA VAL A 289 2.49 0.44 -9.49
C VAL A 289 1.07 0.62 -10.01
N ARG A 290 0.31 1.48 -9.35
CA ARG A 290 -1.04 1.89 -9.75
C ARG A 290 -0.96 3.19 -10.53
N THR A 291 -1.30 3.18 -11.81
CA THR A 291 -1.24 4.37 -12.67
C THR A 291 -2.62 5.00 -12.83
N TYR A 292 -2.65 6.32 -12.77
CA TYR A 292 -3.83 7.15 -12.91
C TYR A 292 -3.72 8.01 -14.18
N ASP A 293 -4.86 8.21 -14.86
CA ASP A 293 -4.95 9.20 -15.93
C ASP A 293 -4.97 10.63 -15.38
N VAL A 294 -5.16 11.59 -16.29
CA VAL A 294 -5.18 13.02 -16.02
C VAL A 294 -6.35 13.46 -15.13
N ASP A 295 -7.40 12.65 -15.04
CA ASP A 295 -8.59 12.91 -14.23
C ASP A 295 -8.54 12.18 -12.87
N GLY A 296 -7.44 11.48 -12.57
CA GLY A 296 -7.27 10.73 -11.33
C GLY A 296 -8.06 9.40 -11.31
N ILE A 297 -8.38 8.84 -12.47
CA ILE A 297 -9.01 7.51 -12.59
C ILE A 297 -7.90 6.46 -12.73
N GLY A 298 -7.97 5.38 -11.94
CA GLY A 298 -6.95 4.33 -11.98
C GLY A 298 -7.11 3.44 -13.21
N CYS A 299 -6.26 3.62 -14.22
CA CYS A 299 -6.42 3.00 -15.54
C CYS A 299 -5.73 1.65 -15.68
N VAL A 300 -4.54 1.49 -15.09
CA VAL A 300 -3.72 0.29 -15.21
C VAL A 300 -2.98 0.01 -13.91
N VAL A 301 -2.57 -1.24 -13.74
CA VAL A 301 -1.65 -1.68 -12.70
C VAL A 301 -0.48 -2.39 -13.36
N ASN A 302 0.73 -2.11 -12.90
CA ASN A 302 1.95 -2.76 -13.35
C ASN A 302 2.61 -3.47 -12.16
N LEU A 303 2.85 -4.78 -12.31
CA LEU A 303 3.53 -5.61 -11.33
C LEU A 303 4.94 -5.92 -11.82
N PHE A 304 5.93 -5.77 -10.95
CA PHE A 304 7.33 -6.11 -11.19
C PHE A 304 7.75 -7.25 -10.24
N PHE A 305 8.46 -8.25 -10.76
CA PHE A 305 8.93 -9.43 -10.03
C PHE A 305 10.20 -10.02 -10.63
#